data_AF-A0A499VBH1-F1
#
_entry.id   AF-A0A499VBH1-F1
#
_cell.length_a   1.000
_cell.length_b   1.000
_cell.length_c   1.000
_cell.angle_alpha   90.00
_cell.angle_beta   90.00
_cell.angle_gamma   90.00
#
_symmetry.space_group_name_H-M   'P 1'
#
loop_
_entity.id
_entity.type
_entity.pdbx_description
1 polymer ?
#
loop_
_entity_poly.entity_id
_entity_poly.type
_entity_poly.pdbx_seq_one_letter_code
_entity_poly.pdbx_strand_id
1 'polypeptide(L)'
;MYGARVSLGVALAATLVQVLIAVVVGIAAALGNGWVDQLLSRATDVIVAMPLMIMSLALLAIVPSSFPRPVLVALVIGLIAWGSPAKIVRAQTLTLKQLDYVSAARLSGWGTWRIARRELLPGLAAPVITYSALLVPQNITIEAALSFLGVGVKPPTPSWGQMLTAADVWYQAAPQYLLLPAGALFVTVLALTVLGDGVRTALDPRAASRLRVGTGRKREARAAADAGAPAKADVAAPAQADAGASANKEAKA
;
A
#
# COMPACT_ATOMS: atom_id res chain seq x y z
N MET A 1 7.22 1.49 -28.51
CA MET A 1 5.75 1.34 -28.33
C MET A 1 5.32 -0.09 -27.94
N TYR A 2 5.78 -1.15 -28.62
CA TYR A 2 5.34 -2.53 -28.29
C TYR A 2 5.80 -3.03 -26.91
N GLY A 3 7.05 -2.76 -26.50
CA GLY A 3 7.57 -3.17 -25.18
C GLY A 3 6.78 -2.59 -24.00
N ALA A 4 6.38 -1.32 -24.09
CA ALA A 4 5.58 -0.65 -23.07
C ALA A 4 4.23 -1.33 -22.85
N ARG A 5 3.53 -1.73 -23.92
CA ARG A 5 2.22 -2.39 -23.83
C ARG A 5 2.31 -3.73 -23.10
N VAL A 6 3.35 -4.51 -23.37
CA VAL A 6 3.56 -5.82 -22.73
C VAL A 6 3.92 -5.62 -21.25
N SER A 7 4.92 -4.80 -20.94
CA SER A 7 5.33 -4.56 -19.55
C SER A 7 4.19 -3.98 -18.68
N LEU A 8 3.44 -3.00 -19.20
CA LEU A 8 2.28 -2.45 -18.51
C LEU A 8 1.16 -3.48 -18.35
N GLY A 9 0.85 -4.25 -19.40
CA GLY A 9 -0.18 -5.28 -19.34
C GLY A 9 0.14 -6.38 -18.32
N VAL A 10 1.39 -6.85 -18.29
CA VAL A 10 1.86 -7.86 -17.33
C VAL A 10 1.80 -7.33 -15.91
N ALA A 11 2.27 -6.10 -15.67
CA ALA A 11 2.25 -5.51 -14.34
C ALA A 11 0.82 -5.26 -13.83
N LEU A 12 -0.08 -4.76 -14.68
CA LEU A 12 -1.49 -4.57 -14.32
C LEU A 12 -2.17 -5.91 -14.01
N ALA A 13 -1.96 -6.94 -14.83
CA ALA A 13 -2.49 -8.28 -14.58
C ALA A 13 -1.95 -8.87 -13.27
N ALA A 14 -0.64 -8.72 -13.02
CA ALA A 14 -0.02 -9.14 -11.77
C ALA A 14 -0.65 -8.43 -10.56
N THR A 15 -0.81 -7.11 -10.63
CA THR A 15 -1.44 -6.31 -9.57
C THR A 15 -2.87 -6.75 -9.31
N LEU A 16 -3.66 -7.02 -10.35
CA LEU A 16 -5.04 -7.49 -10.18
C LEU A 16 -5.08 -8.83 -9.43
N VAL A 17 -4.29 -9.81 -9.86
CA VAL A 17 -4.21 -11.12 -9.19
C VAL A 17 -3.73 -10.95 -7.74
N GLN A 18 -2.69 -10.15 -7.53
CA GLN A 18 -2.11 -9.86 -6.23
C GLN A 18 -3.12 -9.24 -5.26
N VAL A 19 -3.88 -8.24 -5.71
CA VAL A 19 -4.90 -7.54 -4.92
C VAL A 19 -6.06 -8.47 -4.61
N LEU A 20 -6.52 -9.26 -5.58
CA LEU A 20 -7.62 -10.22 -5.37
C LEU A 20 -7.27 -11.23 -4.28
N ILE A 21 -6.07 -11.83 -4.34
CA ILE A 21 -5.61 -12.77 -3.32
C ILE A 21 -5.44 -12.05 -1.98
N ALA A 22 -4.84 -10.86 -1.97
CA ALA A 22 -4.64 -10.09 -0.76
C ALA A 22 -5.95 -9.74 -0.04
N VAL A 23 -6.99 -9.36 -0.79
CA VAL A 23 -8.30 -9.03 -0.25
C VAL A 23 -8.98 -10.28 0.32
N VAL A 24 -8.99 -11.38 -0.44
CA VAL A 24 -9.61 -12.63 -0.01
C VAL A 24 -8.92 -13.17 1.23
N VAL A 25 -7.58 -13.30 1.22
CA VAL A 25 -6.82 -13.84 2.34
C VAL A 25 -6.84 -12.90 3.54
N GLY A 26 -6.70 -11.60 3.32
CA GLY A 26 -6.71 -10.61 4.39
C GLY A 26 -8.03 -10.56 5.16
N ILE A 27 -9.16 -10.60 4.44
CA ILE A 27 -10.49 -10.65 5.06
C ILE A 27 -10.72 -12.01 5.73
N ALA A 28 -10.36 -13.11 5.07
CA ALA A 28 -10.52 -14.45 5.62
C ALA A 28 -9.73 -14.64 6.92
N ALA A 29 -8.50 -14.13 7.00
CA ALA A 29 -7.70 -14.14 8.22
C ALA A 29 -8.32 -13.26 9.31
N ALA A 30 -8.79 -12.05 8.97
CA ALA A 30 -9.35 -11.13 9.95
C ALA A 30 -10.71 -11.56 10.55
N LEU A 31 -11.52 -12.29 9.77
CA LEU A 31 -12.83 -12.81 10.15
C LEU A 31 -12.81 -14.27 10.63
N GLY A 32 -11.75 -15.01 10.31
CA GLY A 32 -11.59 -16.40 10.72
C GLY A 32 -11.50 -16.55 12.24
N ASN A 33 -11.81 -17.75 12.72
CA ASN A 33 -11.56 -18.12 14.12
C ASN A 33 -10.05 -18.18 14.38
N GLY A 34 -9.64 -18.18 15.65
CA GLY A 34 -8.22 -18.09 16.04
C GLY A 34 -7.29 -19.06 15.31
N TRP A 35 -7.75 -20.28 15.01
CA TRP A 35 -6.93 -21.26 14.26
C TRP A 35 -6.79 -20.92 12.77
N VAL A 36 -7.86 -20.49 12.10
CA VAL A 36 -7.84 -20.12 10.67
C VAL A 36 -7.00 -18.87 10.46
N ASP A 37 -7.15 -17.87 11.34
CA ASP A 37 -6.31 -16.67 11.34
C ASP A 37 -4.83 -17.02 11.53
N GLN A 38 -4.53 -17.93 12.46
CA GLN A 38 -3.17 -18.37 12.71
C GLN A 38 -2.59 -19.11 11.50
N LEU A 39 -3.32 -20.05 10.88
CA LEU A 39 -2.86 -20.79 9.71
C LEU A 39 -2.59 -19.85 8.52
N LEU A 40 -3.52 -18.96 8.21
CA LEU A 40 -3.37 -18.01 7.09
C LEU A 40 -2.24 -17.00 7.34
N SER A 41 -2.12 -16.50 8.58
CA SER A 41 -1.03 -15.60 8.96
C SER A 41 0.33 -16.29 8.81
N ARG A 42 0.46 -17.55 9.25
CA ARG A 42 1.68 -18.34 9.11
C ARG A 42 2.03 -18.60 7.65
N ALA A 43 1.06 -19.01 6.83
CA ALA A 43 1.28 -19.18 5.39
C ALA A 43 1.76 -17.88 4.72
N THR A 44 1.16 -16.75 5.10
CA THR A 44 1.57 -15.43 4.61
C THR A 44 2.99 -15.07 5.07
N ASP A 45 3.35 -15.37 6.31
CA ASP A 45 4.69 -15.12 6.85
C ASP A 45 5.76 -15.94 6.13
N VAL A 46 5.48 -17.23 5.83
CA VAL A 46 6.38 -18.10 5.07
C VAL A 46 6.64 -17.54 3.67
N ILE A 47 5.60 -17.10 2.96
CA ILE A 47 5.75 -16.53 1.61
C ILE A 47 6.55 -15.22 1.63
N VAL A 48 6.26 -14.33 2.58
CA VAL A 48 6.96 -13.04 2.70
C VAL A 48 8.41 -13.20 3.15
N ALA A 49 8.73 -14.25 3.92
CA ALA A 49 10.09 -14.54 4.35
C ALA A 49 11.00 -14.99 3.20
N MET A 50 10.43 -15.55 2.13
CA MET A 50 11.20 -15.96 0.97
C MET A 50 11.48 -14.79 0.03
N PRO A 51 12.73 -14.60 -0.43
CA PRO A 51 13.04 -13.56 -1.41
C PRO A 51 12.23 -13.75 -2.71
N LEU A 52 11.41 -12.75 -3.04
CA LEU A 52 10.51 -12.78 -4.20
C LEU A 52 11.24 -13.11 -5.50
N MET A 53 12.43 -12.54 -5.69
CA MET A 53 13.24 -12.80 -6.89
C MET A 53 13.59 -14.29 -6.99
N ILE A 54 14.14 -14.90 -5.93
CA ILE A 54 14.57 -16.30 -5.93
C ILE A 54 13.39 -17.23 -6.25
N MET A 55 12.24 -17.00 -5.59
CA MET A 55 11.02 -17.77 -5.86
C MET A 55 10.53 -17.60 -7.29
N SER A 56 10.54 -16.37 -7.79
CA SER A 56 10.12 -16.09 -9.16
C SER A 56 11.04 -16.77 -10.18
N LEU A 57 12.37 -16.69 -10.00
CA LEU A 57 13.35 -17.37 -10.85
C LEU A 57 13.10 -18.89 -10.89
N ALA A 58 12.91 -19.51 -9.73
CA ALA A 58 12.67 -20.95 -9.62
C ALA A 58 11.38 -21.37 -10.36
N LEU A 59 10.26 -20.68 -10.13
CA LEU A 59 8.99 -21.00 -10.79
C LEU A 59 9.05 -20.74 -12.31
N LEU A 60 9.67 -19.64 -12.74
CA LEU A 60 9.82 -19.28 -14.16
C LEU A 60 10.73 -20.26 -14.94
N ALA A 61 11.65 -20.92 -14.25
CA ALA A 61 12.58 -21.88 -14.84
C ALA A 61 11.95 -23.26 -15.08
N ILE A 62 11.04 -23.69 -14.19
CA ILE A 62 10.43 -25.02 -14.25
C ILE A 62 9.37 -25.13 -15.36
N VAL A 63 8.66 -24.04 -15.65
CA VAL A 63 7.54 -24.09 -16.60
C VAL A 63 8.03 -24.09 -18.06
N PRO A 64 7.54 -25.03 -18.90
CA PRO A 64 7.92 -25.13 -20.30
C PRO A 64 7.66 -23.85 -21.10
N SER A 65 8.44 -23.67 -22.18
CA SER A 65 8.31 -22.53 -23.11
C SER A 65 7.00 -22.50 -23.90
N SER A 66 6.19 -23.57 -23.87
CA SER A 66 4.88 -23.63 -24.53
C SER A 66 3.83 -22.73 -23.87
N PHE A 67 4.00 -22.38 -22.59
CA PHE A 67 3.08 -21.50 -21.89
C PHE A 67 3.34 -20.02 -22.23
N PRO A 68 2.30 -19.18 -22.43
CA PRO A 68 2.48 -17.76 -22.69
C PRO A 68 3.30 -17.05 -21.61
N ARG A 69 4.55 -16.71 -21.93
CA ARG A 69 5.53 -16.13 -21.00
C ARG A 69 5.00 -14.88 -20.26
N PRO A 70 4.35 -13.90 -20.92
CA PRO A 70 3.81 -12.72 -20.23
C PRO A 70 2.76 -13.06 -19.17
N VAL A 71 1.86 -14.01 -19.47
CA VAL A 71 0.80 -14.45 -18.53
C VAL A 71 1.43 -15.15 -17.33
N LEU A 72 2.43 -15.99 -17.59
CA LEU A 72 3.13 -16.69 -16.53
C LEU A 72 3.85 -15.73 -15.59
N VAL A 73 4.56 -14.73 -16.13
CA VAL A 73 5.21 -13.70 -15.31
C VAL A 73 4.18 -12.96 -14.47
N ALA A 74 3.03 -12.59 -15.04
CA ALA A 74 1.96 -11.93 -14.30
C ALA A 74 1.42 -12.80 -13.14
N LEU A 75 1.19 -14.09 -13.39
CA LEU A 75 0.73 -15.05 -12.38
C LEU A 75 1.78 -15.26 -11.28
N VAL A 76 3.05 -15.44 -11.63
CA VAL A 76 4.13 -15.66 -10.66
C VAL A 76 4.30 -14.45 -9.76
N ILE A 77 4.35 -13.23 -10.33
CA ILE A 77 4.43 -12.00 -9.53
C ILE A 77 3.20 -11.89 -8.63
N GLY A 78 1.99 -12.06 -9.18
CA GLY A 78 0.75 -11.93 -8.40
C GLY A 78 0.59 -12.96 -7.28
N LEU A 79 1.00 -14.21 -7.52
CA LEU A 79 0.90 -15.33 -6.58
C LEU A 79 1.99 -15.34 -5.50
N ILE A 80 3.09 -14.63 -5.70
CA ILE A 80 4.16 -14.51 -4.68
C ILE A 80 4.03 -13.21 -3.91
N ALA A 81 3.71 -12.09 -4.59
CA ALA A 81 3.76 -10.76 -4.00
C ALA A 81 2.51 -10.39 -3.16
N TRP A 82 1.52 -11.26 -3.02
CA TRP A 82 0.26 -10.95 -2.32
C TRP A 82 0.39 -10.86 -0.80
N GLY A 83 1.44 -11.45 -0.20
CA GLY A 83 1.51 -11.57 1.25
C GLY A 83 1.61 -10.23 2.00
N SER A 84 2.43 -9.30 1.51
CA SER A 84 2.53 -7.95 2.08
C SER A 84 1.20 -7.17 2.02
N PRO A 85 0.52 -7.05 0.87
CA PRO A 85 -0.79 -6.39 0.82
C PRO A 85 -1.86 -7.14 1.62
N ALA A 86 -1.82 -8.48 1.74
CA ALA A 86 -2.76 -9.22 2.57
C ALA A 86 -2.67 -8.84 4.05
N LYS A 87 -1.46 -8.63 4.57
CA LYS A 87 -1.25 -8.13 5.94
C LYS A 87 -1.87 -6.75 6.16
N ILE A 88 -1.75 -5.88 5.16
CA ILE A 88 -2.37 -4.54 5.20
C ILE A 88 -3.90 -4.66 5.20
N VAL A 89 -4.47 -5.46 4.29
CA VAL A 89 -5.93 -5.67 4.25
C VAL A 89 -6.43 -6.29 5.56
N ARG A 90 -5.71 -7.27 6.12
CA ARG A 90 -6.04 -7.87 7.43
C ARG A 90 -6.09 -6.78 8.51
N ALA A 91 -5.06 -5.95 8.62
CA ALA A 91 -5.04 -4.86 9.60
C ALA A 91 -6.23 -3.90 9.46
N GLN A 92 -6.54 -3.45 8.22
CA GLN A 92 -7.69 -2.59 7.95
C GLN A 92 -9.02 -3.29 8.30
N THR A 93 -9.13 -4.57 7.98
CA THR A 93 -10.34 -5.37 8.28
C THR A 93 -10.52 -5.55 9.79
N LEU A 94 -9.43 -5.73 10.54
CA LEU A 94 -9.46 -5.80 12.01
C LEU A 94 -9.93 -4.48 12.64
N THR A 95 -9.62 -3.33 12.03
CA THR A 95 -10.14 -2.03 12.46
C THR A 95 -11.63 -1.87 12.10
N LEU A 96 -12.01 -2.18 10.87
CA LEU A 96 -13.40 -2.05 10.41
C LEU A 96 -14.36 -2.96 11.19
N LYS A 97 -13.94 -4.17 11.55
CA LYS A 97 -14.80 -5.11 12.30
C LYS A 97 -15.13 -4.67 13.73
N GLN A 98 -14.42 -3.67 14.27
CA GLN A 98 -14.67 -3.11 15.59
C GLN A 98 -15.74 -2.00 15.57
N LEU A 99 -16.20 -1.58 14.39
CA LEU A 99 -17.20 -0.53 14.25
C LEU A 99 -18.61 -1.02 14.59
N ASP A 100 -19.43 -0.14 15.17
CA ASP A 100 -20.75 -0.47 15.73
C ASP A 100 -21.73 -1.07 14.71
N TYR A 101 -21.68 -0.65 13.45
CA TYR A 101 -22.54 -1.22 12.41
C TYR A 101 -22.16 -2.67 12.07
N VAL A 102 -20.87 -3.03 12.16
CA VAL A 102 -20.41 -4.40 11.91
C VAL A 102 -20.75 -5.31 13.09
N SER A 103 -20.60 -4.82 14.31
CA SER A 103 -20.98 -5.56 15.52
C SER A 103 -22.50 -5.80 15.55
N ALA A 104 -23.31 -4.79 15.23
CA ALA A 104 -24.77 -4.91 15.12
C ALA A 104 -25.19 -5.95 14.06
N ALA A 105 -24.56 -5.95 12.88
CA ALA A 105 -24.84 -6.95 11.84
C ALA A 105 -24.51 -8.37 12.30
N ARG A 106 -23.43 -8.55 13.06
CA ARG A 106 -23.05 -9.86 13.64
C ARG A 106 -24.04 -10.32 14.71
N LEU A 107 -24.48 -9.41 15.59
CA LEU A 107 -25.49 -9.70 16.61
C LEU A 107 -26.86 -10.05 15.98
N SER A 108 -27.13 -9.52 14.79
CA SER A 108 -28.32 -9.85 13.99
C SER A 108 -28.23 -11.22 13.30
N GLY A 109 -27.20 -12.03 13.57
CA GLY A 109 -27.05 -13.39 13.05
C GLY A 109 -26.59 -13.47 11.59
N TRP A 110 -26.02 -12.40 11.03
CA TRP A 110 -25.53 -12.43 9.65
C TRP A 110 -24.29 -13.33 9.51
N GLY A 111 -24.27 -14.18 8.47
CA GLY A 111 -23.12 -15.03 8.18
C GLY A 111 -21.87 -14.23 7.77
N THR A 112 -20.69 -14.78 8.05
CA THR A 112 -19.37 -14.16 7.82
C THR A 112 -19.20 -13.61 6.40
N TRP A 113 -19.63 -14.36 5.38
CA TRP A 113 -19.53 -13.96 3.98
C TRP A 113 -20.46 -12.81 3.59
N ARG A 114 -21.61 -12.70 4.28
CA ARG A 114 -22.55 -11.58 4.09
C ARG A 114 -21.99 -10.31 4.71
N ILE A 115 -21.45 -10.41 5.93
CA ILE A 115 -20.77 -9.30 6.62
C ILE A 115 -19.57 -8.81 5.79
N ALA A 116 -18.73 -9.72 5.32
CA ALA A 116 -17.57 -9.39 4.51
C ALA A 116 -17.94 -8.56 3.27
N ARG A 117 -18.93 -9.01 2.50
CA ARG A 117 -19.28 -8.35 1.23
C ARG A 117 -20.07 -7.07 1.39
N ARG A 118 -20.97 -7.00 2.39
CA ARG A 118 -21.90 -5.89 2.53
C ARG A 118 -21.38 -4.78 3.44
N GLU A 119 -20.65 -5.14 4.49
CA GLU A 119 -20.18 -4.19 5.49
C GLU A 119 -18.69 -3.86 5.38
N LEU A 120 -17.84 -4.85 5.06
CA LEU A 120 -16.38 -4.64 5.05
C LEU A 120 -15.85 -4.21 3.69
N LEU A 121 -16.26 -4.84 2.59
CA LEU A 121 -15.75 -4.53 1.25
C LEU A 121 -15.90 -3.05 0.87
N PRO A 122 -17.05 -2.36 1.12
CA PRO A 122 -17.18 -0.94 0.83
C PRO A 122 -16.19 -0.08 1.61
N GLY A 123 -15.96 -0.40 2.90
CA GLY A 123 -14.99 0.30 3.75
C GLY A 123 -13.54 0.03 3.34
N LEU A 124 -13.25 -1.14 2.78
CA LEU A 124 -11.93 -1.52 2.28
C LEU A 124 -11.64 -0.99 0.87
N ALA A 125 -12.64 -0.58 0.11
CA ALA A 125 -12.46 -0.17 -1.28
C ALA A 125 -11.46 0.99 -1.43
N ALA A 126 -11.60 2.04 -0.62
CA ALA A 126 -10.70 3.20 -0.65
C ALA A 126 -9.23 2.84 -0.35
N PRO A 127 -8.89 2.15 0.76
CA PRO A 127 -7.51 1.75 1.02
C PRO A 127 -7.00 0.74 -0.01
N VAL A 128 -7.85 -0.18 -0.51
CA VAL A 128 -7.47 -1.15 -1.54
C VAL A 128 -7.09 -0.51 -2.85
N ILE A 129 -7.93 0.39 -3.36
CA ILE A 129 -7.65 1.15 -4.58
C ILE A 129 -6.37 1.95 -4.42
N THR A 130 -6.22 2.61 -3.27
CA THR A 130 -5.05 3.42 -2.93
C THR A 130 -3.75 2.63 -3.02
N TYR A 131 -3.62 1.50 -2.32
CA TYR A 131 -2.37 0.74 -2.38
C TYR A 131 -2.20 0.01 -3.72
N SER A 132 -3.29 -0.39 -4.39
CA SER A 132 -3.21 -1.03 -5.70
C SER A 132 -2.53 -0.13 -6.74
N ALA A 133 -2.76 1.18 -6.67
CA ALA A 133 -2.11 2.16 -7.55
C ALA A 133 -0.58 2.20 -7.34
N LEU A 134 -0.10 1.95 -6.12
CA LEU A 134 1.33 1.89 -5.79
C LEU A 134 1.95 0.52 -6.13
N LEU A 135 1.15 -0.54 -6.20
CA LEU A 135 1.64 -1.88 -6.60
C LEU A 135 1.97 -1.96 -8.10
N VAL A 136 1.28 -1.19 -8.95
CA VAL A 136 1.54 -1.19 -10.41
C VAL A 136 2.99 -0.83 -10.74
N PRO A 137 3.54 0.33 -10.32
CA PRO A 137 4.94 0.68 -10.61
C PRO A 137 5.94 -0.31 -9.99
N GLN A 138 5.63 -0.87 -8.82
CA GLN A 138 6.44 -1.92 -8.21
C GLN A 138 6.49 -3.18 -9.09
N ASN A 139 5.34 -3.64 -9.58
CA ASN A 139 5.25 -4.82 -10.43
C ASN A 139 5.87 -4.62 -11.81
N ILE A 140 5.82 -3.41 -12.38
CA ILE A 140 6.57 -3.07 -13.61
C ILE A 140 8.07 -3.26 -13.37
N THR A 141 8.57 -2.77 -12.25
CA THR A 141 10.00 -2.86 -11.91
C THR A 141 10.43 -4.32 -11.72
N ILE A 142 9.59 -5.13 -11.05
CA ILE A 142 9.82 -6.57 -10.87
C ILE A 142 9.81 -7.30 -12.21
N GLU A 143 8.82 -7.06 -13.08
CA GLU A 143 8.75 -7.66 -14.42
C GLU A 143 9.99 -7.32 -15.23
N ALA A 144 10.38 -6.05 -15.26
CA ALA A 144 11.55 -5.59 -15.99
C ALA A 144 12.84 -6.22 -15.44
N ALA A 145 12.97 -6.37 -14.13
CA ALA A 145 14.13 -7.05 -13.51
C ALA A 145 14.19 -8.53 -13.90
N LEU A 146 13.07 -9.26 -13.82
CA LEU A 146 13.01 -10.68 -14.20
C LEU A 146 13.28 -10.89 -15.70
N SER A 147 12.74 -10.00 -16.53
CA SER A 147 12.98 -9.97 -17.97
C SER A 147 14.44 -9.61 -18.26
N PHE A 148 15.04 -8.68 -17.52
CA PHE A 148 16.46 -8.32 -17.63
C PHE A 148 17.38 -9.51 -17.33
N LEU A 149 17.05 -10.27 -16.27
CA LEU A 149 17.72 -11.50 -15.87
C LEU A 149 17.47 -12.70 -16.82
N GLY A 150 16.72 -12.51 -17.91
CA GLY A 150 16.52 -13.52 -18.94
C GLY A 150 15.53 -14.64 -18.59
N VAL A 151 14.83 -14.58 -17.45
CA VAL A 151 13.83 -15.58 -17.05
C VAL A 151 12.39 -15.12 -17.25
N GLY A 152 12.17 -13.81 -17.38
CA GLY A 152 10.86 -13.19 -17.53
C GLY A 152 10.25 -13.35 -18.91
N VAL A 153 9.80 -12.23 -19.50
CA VAL A 153 9.34 -12.19 -20.88
C VAL A 153 10.53 -12.49 -21.79
N LYS A 154 10.34 -13.38 -22.78
CA LYS A 154 11.40 -13.82 -23.70
C LYS A 154 11.10 -13.39 -25.13
N PRO A 155 12.11 -13.30 -26.03
CA PRO A 155 11.86 -13.09 -27.45
C PRO A 155 10.93 -14.19 -28.01
N PRO A 156 10.05 -13.89 -28.98
CA PRO A 156 9.98 -12.66 -29.79
C PRO A 156 9.15 -11.52 -29.17
N THR A 157 8.58 -11.69 -27.98
CA THR A 157 7.76 -10.64 -27.35
C THR A 157 8.63 -9.52 -26.77
N PRO A 158 8.48 -8.27 -27.23
CA PRO A 158 9.26 -7.16 -26.68
C PRO A 158 8.72 -6.76 -25.30
N SER A 159 9.61 -6.57 -24.34
CA SER A 159 9.34 -5.93 -23.04
C SER A 159 10.46 -4.95 -22.70
N TRP A 160 10.25 -4.02 -21.77
CA TRP A 160 11.33 -3.09 -21.39
C TRP A 160 12.53 -3.82 -20.80
N GLY A 161 12.33 -4.82 -19.93
CA GLY A 161 13.44 -5.59 -19.38
C GLY A 161 14.26 -6.30 -20.45
N GLN A 162 13.61 -6.87 -21.48
CA GLN A 162 14.30 -7.48 -22.61
C GLN A 162 15.05 -6.46 -23.48
N MET A 163 14.51 -5.25 -23.64
CA MET A 163 15.22 -4.16 -24.33
C MET A 163 16.49 -3.75 -23.58
N LEU A 164 16.47 -3.79 -22.24
CA LEU A 164 17.66 -3.56 -21.43
C LEU A 164 18.67 -4.71 -21.58
N THR A 165 18.22 -5.97 -21.58
CA THR A 165 19.12 -7.12 -21.82
C THR A 165 19.79 -7.03 -23.18
N ALA A 166 19.03 -6.69 -24.23
CA ALA A 166 19.58 -6.56 -25.58
C ALA A 166 20.58 -5.40 -25.72
N ALA A 167 20.46 -4.37 -24.88
CA ALA A 167 21.37 -3.22 -24.88
C ALA A 167 22.74 -3.51 -24.24
N ASP A 168 22.84 -4.57 -23.41
CA ASP A 168 24.07 -4.95 -22.69
C ASP A 168 25.26 -5.23 -23.63
N VAL A 169 25.01 -5.70 -24.86
CA VAL A 169 26.07 -5.96 -25.84
C VAL A 169 26.53 -4.69 -26.55
N TRP A 170 25.67 -3.67 -26.64
CA TRP A 170 25.87 -2.50 -27.51
C TRP A 170 26.13 -1.20 -26.75
N TYR A 171 26.00 -1.17 -25.42
CA TYR A 171 26.04 0.08 -24.65
C TYR A 171 27.35 0.85 -24.79
N GLN A 172 28.50 0.16 -24.99
CA GLN A 172 29.79 0.83 -25.16
C GLN A 172 29.91 1.55 -26.52
N ALA A 173 29.37 0.93 -27.58
CA ALA A 173 29.42 1.49 -28.93
C ALA A 173 28.30 2.50 -29.18
N ALA A 174 27.14 2.29 -28.57
CA ALA A 174 25.93 3.08 -28.78
C ALA A 174 25.10 3.17 -27.48
N PRO A 175 25.49 4.05 -26.54
CA PRO A 175 24.83 4.19 -25.24
C PRO A 175 23.32 4.47 -25.31
N GLN A 176 22.87 5.09 -26.40
CA GLN A 176 21.45 5.36 -26.65
C GLN A 176 20.56 4.10 -26.63
N TYR A 177 21.10 2.93 -26.99
CA TYR A 177 20.33 1.68 -26.94
C TYR A 177 19.95 1.27 -25.52
N LEU A 178 20.74 1.68 -24.52
CA LEU A 178 20.45 1.46 -23.11
C LEU A 178 19.64 2.63 -22.52
N LEU A 179 20.03 3.87 -22.81
CA LEU A 179 19.44 5.07 -22.21
C LEU A 179 17.96 5.26 -22.59
N LEU A 180 17.57 4.95 -23.82
CA LEU A 180 16.19 5.11 -24.28
C LEU A 180 15.20 4.20 -23.53
N PRO A 181 15.39 2.86 -23.48
CA PRO A 181 14.46 2.00 -22.75
C PRO A 181 14.55 2.20 -21.24
N ALA A 182 15.74 2.48 -20.68
CA ALA A 182 15.90 2.77 -19.26
C ALA A 182 15.19 4.08 -18.86
N GLY A 183 15.35 5.15 -19.65
CA GLY A 183 14.69 6.43 -19.43
C GLY A 183 13.17 6.34 -19.56
N ALA A 184 12.67 5.61 -20.57
CA ALA A 184 11.24 5.38 -20.74
C ALA A 184 10.62 4.61 -19.55
N LEU A 185 11.32 3.57 -19.08
CA LEU A 185 10.90 2.81 -17.89
C LEU A 185 10.91 3.72 -16.66
N PHE A 186 11.99 4.48 -16.43
CA PHE A 186 12.12 5.40 -15.31
C PHE A 186 10.99 6.43 -15.27
N VAL A 187 10.75 7.15 -16.37
CA VAL A 187 9.69 8.16 -16.47
C VAL A 187 8.32 7.54 -16.23
N THR A 188 8.06 6.34 -16.77
CA THR A 188 6.77 5.67 -16.57
C THR A 188 6.56 5.24 -15.12
N VAL A 189 7.56 4.59 -14.51
CA VAL A 189 7.49 4.17 -13.10
C VAL A 189 7.34 5.39 -12.19
N LEU A 190 8.08 6.46 -12.44
CA LEU A 190 7.96 7.72 -11.70
C LEU A 190 6.57 8.32 -11.84
N ALA A 191 6.05 8.45 -13.07
CA ALA A 191 4.73 9.00 -13.33
C ALA A 191 3.62 8.18 -12.64
N LEU A 192 3.70 6.86 -12.69
CA LEU A 192 2.74 5.97 -12.02
C LEU A 192 2.88 6.01 -10.50
N THR A 193 4.08 6.19 -9.97
CA THR A 193 4.31 6.35 -8.53
C THR A 193 3.67 7.64 -8.03
N VAL A 194 3.95 8.76 -8.70
CA VAL A 194 3.33 10.06 -8.38
C VAL A 194 1.81 10.00 -8.54
N LEU A 195 1.31 9.33 -9.57
CA LEU A 195 -0.12 9.10 -9.76
C LEU A 195 -0.72 8.30 -8.59
N GLY A 196 -0.04 7.25 -8.14
CA GLY A 196 -0.46 6.44 -7.00
C GLY A 196 -0.52 7.24 -5.70
N ASP A 197 0.46 8.11 -5.45
CA ASP A 197 0.43 9.03 -4.31
C ASP A 197 -0.67 10.09 -4.44
N GLY A 198 -0.97 10.55 -5.66
CA GLY A 198 -2.11 11.40 -5.95
C GLY A 198 -3.45 10.74 -5.62
N VAL A 199 -3.65 9.49 -6.07
CA VAL A 199 -4.83 8.66 -5.75
C VAL A 199 -4.95 8.45 -4.25
N ARG A 200 -3.84 8.14 -3.58
CA ARG A 200 -3.78 8.00 -2.12
C ARG A 200 -4.23 9.27 -1.41
N THR A 201 -3.73 10.41 -1.85
CA THR A 201 -4.03 11.71 -1.23
C THR A 201 -5.49 12.10 -1.45
N ALA A 202 -6.04 11.82 -2.64
CA ALA A 202 -7.43 12.10 -2.96
C ALA A 202 -8.42 11.20 -2.19
N LEU A 203 -8.03 9.97 -1.89
CA LEU A 203 -8.86 8.98 -1.18
C LEU A 203 -8.62 8.96 0.34
N ASP A 204 -7.65 9.72 0.88
CA ASP A 204 -7.41 9.80 2.33
C ASP A 204 -8.33 10.83 3.02
N PRO A 205 -9.34 10.39 3.80
CA PRO A 205 -10.25 11.29 4.50
C PRO A 205 -9.55 12.13 5.59
N ARG A 206 -8.37 11.72 6.08
CA ARG A 206 -7.62 12.47 7.11
C ARG A 206 -6.86 13.66 6.52
N ALA A 207 -6.50 13.63 5.25
CA ALA A 207 -5.89 14.79 4.57
C ALA A 207 -6.86 15.98 4.54
N ALA A 208 -8.16 15.72 4.35
CA ALA A 208 -9.21 16.72 4.35
C ALA A 208 -9.46 17.35 5.75
N SER A 209 -9.30 16.59 6.83
CA SER A 209 -9.56 17.11 8.19
C SER A 209 -8.49 18.08 8.67
N ARG A 210 -7.21 17.87 8.29
CA ARG A 210 -6.10 18.77 8.65
C ARG A 210 -6.26 20.18 8.06
N LEU A 211 -6.85 20.30 6.88
CA LEU A 211 -7.11 21.61 6.25
C LEU A 211 -8.22 22.40 6.96
N ARG A 212 -9.17 21.72 7.62
CA ARG A 212 -10.26 22.38 8.37
C ARG A 212 -9.82 22.92 9.73
N VAL A 213 -8.87 22.26 10.40
CA VAL A 213 -8.44 22.60 11.77
C VAL A 213 -7.65 23.94 11.81
N GLY A 214 -7.03 24.37 10.70
CA GLY A 214 -6.30 25.65 10.62
C GLY A 214 -7.13 26.87 10.22
N THR A 215 -8.24 26.68 9.50
CA THR A 215 -9.03 27.79 8.94
C THR A 215 -10.08 28.36 9.89
N GLY A 216 -10.50 27.61 10.92
CA GLY A 216 -11.46 28.08 11.92
C GLY A 216 -10.92 29.23 12.77
N ARG A 217 -9.71 29.05 13.32
CA ARG A 217 -9.06 30.01 14.22
C ARG A 217 -8.73 31.35 13.54
N LYS A 218 -8.44 31.33 12.23
CA LYS A 218 -8.17 32.55 11.43
C LYS A 218 -9.46 33.29 11.09
N ARG A 219 -10.60 32.59 10.92
CA ARG A 219 -11.93 33.21 10.77
C ARG A 219 -12.43 33.79 12.08
N GLU A 220 -12.23 33.10 13.20
CA GLU A 220 -12.58 33.60 14.54
C GLU A 220 -11.78 34.86 14.91
N ALA A 221 -10.46 34.86 14.66
CA ALA A 221 -9.61 36.04 14.89
C ALA A 221 -10.02 37.23 14.00
N ARG A 222 -10.42 36.98 12.75
CA ARG A 222 -10.87 38.03 11.82
C ARG A 222 -12.26 38.55 12.18
N ALA A 223 -13.18 37.67 12.60
CA ALA A 223 -14.49 38.05 13.11
C ALA A 223 -14.40 38.85 14.42
N ALA A 224 -13.46 38.52 15.31
CA ALA A 224 -13.20 39.28 16.53
C ALA A 224 -12.59 40.67 16.24
N ALA A 225 -11.75 40.78 15.21
CA ALA A 225 -11.19 42.06 14.76
C ALA A 225 -12.24 42.94 14.06
N ASP A 226 -13.11 42.37 13.23
CA ASP A 226 -14.20 43.08 12.55
C ASP A 226 -15.33 43.48 13.51
N ALA A 227 -15.52 42.75 14.62
CA ALA A 227 -16.53 43.05 15.64
C ALA A 227 -16.13 44.14 16.65
N GLY A 228 -14.94 44.73 16.55
CA GLY A 228 -14.48 45.80 17.44
C GLY A 228 -14.43 45.40 18.93
N ALA A 229 -14.34 44.10 19.23
CA ALA A 229 -14.29 43.63 20.61
C ALA A 229 -12.92 44.00 21.21
N PRO A 230 -12.87 44.65 22.40
CA PRO A 230 -11.59 44.94 23.02
C PRO A 230 -10.86 43.64 23.31
N ALA A 231 -9.58 43.60 22.95
CA ALA A 231 -8.67 42.55 23.37
C ALA A 231 -8.80 42.42 24.89
N LYS A 232 -9.41 41.33 25.36
CA LYS A 232 -9.36 40.97 26.77
C LYS A 232 -7.88 40.72 27.06
N ALA A 233 -7.25 41.75 27.60
CA ALA A 233 -5.97 41.65 28.27
C ALA A 233 -6.03 40.47 29.24
N ASP A 234 -4.98 39.67 29.19
CA ASP A 234 -4.71 38.57 30.09
C ASP A 234 -5.10 38.90 31.52
N VAL A 235 -6.15 38.23 32.01
CA VAL A 235 -6.40 38.16 33.44
C VAL A 235 -5.74 36.88 33.95
N ALA A 236 -4.59 37.12 34.57
CA ALA A 236 -4.00 36.37 35.67
C ALA A 236 -3.64 34.90 35.43
N ALA A 237 -2.34 34.69 35.17
CA ALA A 237 -1.64 33.53 35.68
C ALA A 237 -1.72 33.52 37.23
N PRO A 238 -2.04 32.40 37.89
CA PRO A 238 -1.57 32.20 39.24
C PRO A 238 -0.14 31.66 39.17
N ALA A 239 0.80 32.51 39.59
CA ALA A 239 2.11 32.08 40.03
C ALA A 239 1.92 31.11 41.22
N GLN A 240 2.19 29.82 41.01
CA GLN A 240 2.48 28.92 42.11
C GLN A 240 3.91 29.18 42.54
N ALA A 241 4.05 30.01 43.57
CA ALA A 241 5.25 30.13 44.36
C ALA A 241 5.48 28.82 45.10
N ASP A 242 6.51 28.09 44.65
CA ASP A 242 7.11 26.99 45.38
C ASP A 242 8.39 27.50 46.06
N ALA A 243 8.70 26.92 47.24
CA ALA A 243 9.66 27.36 48.26
C ALA A 243 9.15 28.45 49.22
N GLY A 244 9.06 28.25 50.54
CA GLY A 244 9.53 27.18 51.40
C GLY A 244 9.89 27.80 52.76
N ALA A 245 9.35 27.28 53.87
CA ALA A 245 9.83 27.46 55.24
C ALA A 245 8.74 26.92 56.19
N SER A 246 8.82 25.68 56.67
CA SER A 246 9.66 25.22 57.79
C SER A 246 9.01 25.40 59.16
N ALA A 247 9.09 24.31 59.93
CA ALA A 247 9.00 24.22 61.39
C ALA A 247 7.61 24.20 62.03
N ASN A 248 7.19 23.02 62.50
CA ASN A 248 7.30 22.76 63.94
C ASN A 248 7.28 21.25 64.27
N LYS A 249 8.41 20.79 64.81
CA LYS A 249 8.59 19.94 66.02
C LYS A 249 7.83 18.63 66.15
N GLU A 250 8.55 17.51 66.13
CA GLU A 250 9.16 16.86 67.32
C GLU A 250 8.11 16.31 68.29
N ALA A 251 8.04 14.98 68.40
CA ALA A 251 8.39 14.22 69.63
C ALA A 251 7.54 12.97 69.84
N LYS A 252 8.25 11.86 70.13
CA LYS A 252 7.84 10.67 70.91
C LYS A 252 6.84 9.71 70.23
N ALA A 253 7.05 8.39 70.21
CA ALA A 253 8.01 7.51 70.88
C ALA A 253 8.15 6.22 70.06
#